data_AF-A0A8H5MUN2-F1
#
_entry.id   AF-A0A8H5MUN2-F1
#
_cell.length_a   1.000
_cell.length_b   1.000
_cell.length_c   1.000
_cell.angle_alpha   90.00
_cell.angle_beta   90.00
_cell.angle_gamma   90.00
#
_symmetry.space_group_name_H-M   'P 1'
#
loop_
_entity.id
_entity.type
_entity.pdbx_description
1 polymer ?
#
loop_
_entity_poly.entity_id
_entity_poly.type
_entity_poly.pdbx_seq_one_letter_code
_entity_poly.pdbx_strand_id
1 'polypeptide(L)'
;MSEENQLFWKAYASTVKNIMVSGPVGDNTRVYIAAANTAGISGGKDIPAVCTNWGIYQYADFLLDPTNPNFVASKVSRYSEALNMTLQTLTPGAGGDNSPDAWDGLNKAKERLAILRSELDDAKKQAMQDFKDDDNPDKPKSFAQWAPLNANAYLVAFQNWEAATNEVQMKTNAIGGAGSALLAEAMKSVANGSNTLTELKGYNMKASIQSVTYDAAGRPILPDPLETQYVPQYSISGYAAMLDGWVGFSNKKPDEFGISLSTGQHSSFKDIGFTEAQGNASFSRFPVFDFYASGGGRVEHSNFNMSSNAKDVKVALKIQHYKTVPFEPGSWNVDVKSLMAKLGAKPPAMFQKVRPTQMLIAQGVSMEISFSGDAKTAFDQDYKKTVQGGGGISVFGFRIGASGSSSEENGSHENTWDSSSGVLTINAENSRASANVLAVMGEIVSA
;
A
#
# COMPACT_ATOMS: atom_id res chain seq x y z
N MET A 1 15.91 -21.36 6.70
CA MET A 1 16.66 -20.20 6.20
C MET A 1 17.80 -19.91 7.16
N SER A 2 18.97 -19.48 6.68
CA SER A 2 20.16 -19.28 7.54
C SER A 2 20.05 -18.02 8.40
N GLU A 3 20.82 -17.93 9.49
CA GLU A 3 20.87 -16.75 10.38
C GLU A 3 21.37 -15.51 9.63
N GLU A 4 22.32 -15.69 8.71
CA GLU A 4 22.91 -14.63 7.91
C GLU A 4 21.87 -13.94 7.01
N ASN A 5 20.92 -14.70 6.46
CA ASN A 5 19.79 -14.11 5.72
C ASN A 5 19.00 -13.13 6.59
N GLN A 6 18.75 -13.48 7.86
CA GLN A 6 18.04 -12.60 8.78
C GLN A 6 18.85 -11.33 9.08
N LEU A 7 20.16 -11.46 9.25
CA LEU A 7 21.04 -10.31 9.47
C LEU A 7 21.04 -9.35 8.27
N PHE A 8 21.08 -9.86 7.04
CA PHE A 8 20.97 -9.04 5.83
C PHE A 8 19.61 -8.35 5.72
N TRP A 9 18.50 -9.02 6.05
CA TRP A 9 17.18 -8.38 6.10
C TRP A 9 17.08 -7.30 7.18
N LYS A 10 17.65 -7.55 8.36
CA LYS A 10 17.74 -6.53 9.42
C LYS A 10 18.54 -5.32 8.96
N ALA A 11 19.67 -5.54 8.31
CA ALA A 11 20.50 -4.48 7.75
C ALA A 11 19.73 -3.65 6.69
N TYR A 12 19.05 -4.32 5.76
CA TYR A 12 18.24 -3.66 4.74
C TYR A 12 17.07 -2.88 5.35
N ALA A 13 16.29 -3.51 6.24
CA ALA A 13 15.16 -2.88 6.91
C ALA A 13 15.57 -1.64 7.73
N SER A 14 16.67 -1.75 8.51
CA SER A 14 17.23 -0.65 9.29
C SER A 14 17.72 0.48 8.39
N THR A 15 18.40 0.15 7.28
CA THR A 15 18.87 1.12 6.29
C THR A 15 17.70 1.91 5.69
N VAL A 16 16.69 1.21 5.17
CA VAL A 16 15.49 1.82 4.58
C VAL A 16 14.73 2.65 5.62
N LYS A 17 14.59 2.15 6.85
CA LYS A 17 14.00 2.91 7.95
C LYS A 17 14.75 4.21 8.20
N ASN A 18 16.08 4.18 8.23
CA ASN A 18 16.90 5.36 8.53
C ASN A 18 16.87 6.40 7.40
N ILE A 19 16.65 5.97 6.14
CA ILE A 19 16.34 6.88 5.02
C ILE A 19 14.98 7.55 5.25
N MET A 20 13.99 6.78 5.73
CA MET A 20 12.63 7.25 5.93
C MET A 20 12.50 8.20 7.15
N VAL A 21 13.14 7.85 8.26
CA VAL A 21 13.09 8.55 9.56
C VAL A 21 14.38 8.29 10.35
N SER A 22 15.01 9.35 10.84
CA SER A 22 16.31 9.28 11.55
C SER A 22 16.22 8.86 13.02
N GLY A 23 15.01 8.82 13.59
CA GLY A 23 14.76 8.52 15.01
C GLY A 23 14.25 7.10 15.29
N PRO A 24 13.99 6.80 16.58
CA PRO A 24 13.26 5.59 16.96
C PRO A 24 11.82 5.66 16.44
N VAL A 25 11.28 4.51 16.06
CA VAL A 25 9.88 4.33 15.71
C VAL A 25 9.08 4.20 17.01
N GLY A 26 7.98 4.96 17.16
CA GLY A 26 7.15 4.91 18.35
C GLY A 26 6.42 3.57 18.54
N ASP A 27 5.96 3.28 19.75
CA ASP A 27 5.33 1.99 20.10
C ASP A 27 4.10 1.63 19.25
N ASN A 28 3.39 2.66 18.76
CA ASN A 28 2.21 2.52 17.90
C ASN A 28 2.52 2.70 16.41
N THR A 29 3.78 2.91 16.04
CA THR A 29 4.19 3.12 14.66
C THR A 29 4.82 1.86 14.11
N ARG A 30 4.59 1.56 12.84
CA ARG A 30 5.20 0.44 12.13
C ARG A 30 5.79 0.94 10.82
N VAL A 31 6.98 0.44 10.47
CA VAL A 31 7.61 0.68 9.17
C VAL A 31 7.62 -0.63 8.40
N TYR A 32 6.85 -0.69 7.33
CA TYR A 32 6.73 -1.82 6.43
C TYR A 32 7.75 -1.68 5.32
N ILE A 33 8.57 -2.71 5.15
CA ILE A 33 9.66 -2.74 4.18
C ILE A 33 9.14 -3.30 2.88
N ALA A 34 9.24 -2.53 1.80
CA ALA A 34 8.91 -2.98 0.47
C ALA A 34 10.13 -3.64 -0.19
N ALA A 35 9.87 -4.59 -1.09
CA ALA A 35 10.86 -4.95 -2.09
C ALA A 35 11.17 -3.69 -2.88
N ALA A 36 12.44 -3.36 -3.11
CA ALA A 36 12.76 -2.03 -3.62
C ALA A 36 12.43 -1.80 -5.11
N ASN A 37 11.95 -2.84 -5.81
CA ASN A 37 11.29 -2.73 -7.11
C ASN A 37 9.77 -2.51 -7.02
N THR A 38 9.19 -2.38 -5.82
CA THR A 38 7.75 -2.16 -5.66
C THR A 38 7.33 -0.89 -6.39
N ALA A 39 6.46 -1.04 -7.39
CA ALA A 39 5.99 0.09 -8.20
C ALA A 39 5.24 1.10 -7.33
N GLY A 40 5.61 2.36 -7.41
CA GLY A 40 4.96 3.44 -6.68
C GLY A 40 3.81 4.08 -7.44
N ILE A 41 3.42 5.26 -6.95
CA ILE A 41 2.32 6.01 -7.53
C ILE A 41 2.82 6.70 -8.81
N SER A 42 2.10 6.50 -9.90
CA SER A 42 2.37 7.20 -11.15
C SER A 42 1.92 8.66 -11.05
N GLY A 43 2.70 9.58 -11.61
CA GLY A 43 2.38 11.00 -11.61
C GLY A 43 3.28 11.80 -12.54
N GLY A 44 3.12 13.12 -12.51
CA GLY A 44 3.79 14.03 -13.43
C GLY A 44 2.84 14.57 -14.50
N LYS A 45 3.33 15.49 -15.32
CA LYS A 45 2.53 16.25 -16.29
C LYS A 45 1.82 15.38 -17.35
N ASP A 46 2.38 14.22 -17.67
CA ASP A 46 1.87 13.31 -18.71
C ASP A 46 0.92 12.25 -18.14
N ILE A 47 0.67 12.27 -16.82
CA ILE A 47 -0.25 11.37 -16.12
C ILE A 47 -1.51 12.15 -15.69
N PRO A 48 -2.72 11.76 -16.13
CA PRO A 48 -3.95 12.34 -15.63
C PRO A 48 -4.07 12.21 -14.11
N ALA A 49 -4.50 13.28 -13.43
CA ALA A 49 -4.61 13.31 -11.97
C ALA A 49 -5.46 12.16 -11.40
N VAL A 50 -6.49 11.72 -12.14
CA VAL A 50 -7.34 10.59 -11.73
C VAL A 50 -6.57 9.26 -11.60
N CYS A 51 -5.50 9.06 -12.37
CA CYS A 51 -4.62 7.89 -12.24
C CYS A 51 -3.73 7.99 -11.00
N THR A 52 -3.17 9.17 -10.75
CA THR A 52 -2.40 9.44 -9.52
C THR A 52 -3.26 9.27 -8.28
N ASN A 53 -4.49 9.80 -8.28
CA ASN A 53 -5.45 9.66 -7.19
C ASN A 53 -5.73 8.20 -6.85
N TRP A 54 -5.86 7.34 -7.86
CA TRP A 54 -6.03 5.91 -7.63
C TRP A 54 -4.85 5.30 -6.90
N GLY A 55 -3.62 5.59 -7.35
CA GLY A 55 -2.41 5.13 -6.67
C GLY A 55 -2.37 5.61 -5.22
N ILE A 56 -2.61 6.90 -4.96
CA ILE A 56 -2.64 7.45 -3.59
C ILE A 56 -3.66 6.69 -2.74
N TYR A 57 -4.89 6.53 -3.23
CA TYR A 57 -5.95 5.81 -2.51
C TYR A 57 -5.59 4.35 -2.21
N GLN A 58 -4.95 3.64 -3.14
CA GLN A 58 -4.53 2.25 -2.93
C GLN A 58 -3.46 2.14 -1.83
N TYR A 59 -2.49 3.05 -1.78
CA TYR A 59 -1.45 3.02 -0.75
C TYR A 59 -1.90 3.58 0.61
N ALA A 60 -2.80 4.56 0.62
CA ALA A 60 -3.18 5.27 1.83
C ALA A 60 -4.34 4.63 2.60
N ASP A 61 -5.28 4.00 1.90
CA ASP A 61 -6.53 3.54 2.50
C ASP A 61 -6.51 2.05 2.87
N PHE A 62 -5.67 1.22 2.24
CA PHE A 62 -5.57 -0.19 2.65
C PHE A 62 -4.87 -0.35 4.00
N LEU A 63 -5.54 -1.06 4.90
CA LEU A 63 -5.02 -1.39 6.22
C LEU A 63 -3.98 -2.50 6.14
N LEU A 64 -2.87 -2.30 6.87
CA LEU A 64 -1.75 -3.22 6.92
C LEU A 64 -1.83 -4.14 8.14
N ASP A 65 -1.20 -5.31 8.03
CA ASP A 65 -1.12 -6.31 9.09
C ASP A 65 -0.16 -5.84 10.19
N PRO A 66 -0.56 -5.78 11.48
CA PRO A 66 0.30 -5.29 12.55
C PRO A 66 1.48 -6.24 12.88
N THR A 67 1.50 -7.45 12.31
CA THR A 67 2.46 -8.51 12.62
C THR A 67 3.41 -8.86 11.48
N ASN A 68 3.18 -8.34 10.26
CA ASN A 68 4.02 -8.63 9.10
C ASN A 68 4.79 -7.37 8.66
N PRO A 69 6.11 -7.26 8.91
CA PRO A 69 6.91 -6.12 8.48
C PRO A 69 7.14 -6.00 6.98
N ASN A 70 6.76 -7.00 6.17
CA ASN A 70 6.80 -6.84 4.73
C ASN A 70 5.64 -5.95 4.26
N PHE A 71 5.94 -4.95 3.45
CA PHE A 71 4.91 -4.26 2.70
C PHE A 71 4.38 -5.21 1.61
N VAL A 72 3.21 -5.76 1.88
CA VAL A 72 2.38 -6.47 0.90
C VAL A 72 1.13 -5.63 0.76
N ALA A 73 0.78 -5.26 -0.47
CA ALA A 73 -0.46 -4.55 -0.75
C ALA A 73 -1.67 -5.44 -0.38
N SER A 74 -2.06 -5.43 0.89
CA SER A 74 -3.23 -6.13 1.42
C SER A 74 -4.46 -5.46 0.84
N LYS A 75 -5.14 -6.13 -0.11
CA LYS A 75 -6.37 -5.60 -0.73
C LYS A 75 -7.64 -5.97 0.05
N VAL A 76 -7.51 -6.31 1.33
CA VAL A 76 -8.59 -6.98 2.09
C VAL A 76 -9.44 -6.01 2.92
N SER A 77 -8.86 -4.95 3.48
CA SER A 77 -9.60 -4.05 4.39
C SER A 77 -9.14 -2.62 4.25
N ARG A 78 -10.09 -1.68 4.29
CA ARG A 78 -9.85 -0.24 4.12
C ARG A 78 -10.05 0.55 5.40
N TYR A 79 -9.30 1.62 5.58
CA TYR A 79 -9.39 2.50 6.73
C TYR A 79 -10.70 3.27 6.73
N SER A 80 -11.11 3.81 5.58
CA SER A 80 -12.40 4.48 5.41
C SER A 80 -13.59 3.61 5.84
N GLU A 81 -13.59 2.32 5.47
CA GLU A 81 -14.60 1.34 5.87
C GLU A 81 -14.55 1.04 7.37
N ALA A 82 -13.34 0.76 7.91
CA ALA A 82 -13.16 0.49 9.33
C ALA A 82 -13.55 1.68 10.22
N LEU A 83 -13.28 2.90 9.76
CA LEU A 83 -13.69 4.14 10.43
C LEU A 83 -15.21 4.26 10.47
N ASN A 84 -15.89 4.00 9.34
CA ASN A 84 -17.35 4.02 9.29
C ASN A 84 -17.97 3.02 10.28
N MET A 85 -17.49 1.77 10.27
CA MET A 85 -17.95 0.74 11.19
C MET A 85 -17.73 1.14 12.65
N THR A 86 -16.57 1.73 12.96
CA THR A 86 -16.23 2.18 14.30
C THR A 86 -17.21 3.23 14.80
N LEU A 87 -17.49 4.27 14.01
CA LEU A 87 -18.43 5.32 14.40
C LEU A 87 -19.84 4.77 14.66
N GLN A 88 -20.27 3.75 13.92
CA GLN A 88 -21.57 3.11 14.14
C GLN A 88 -21.66 2.36 15.48
N THR A 89 -20.54 1.92 16.06
CA THR A 89 -20.53 1.30 17.40
C THR A 89 -20.65 2.31 18.54
N LEU A 90 -20.28 3.58 18.30
CA LEU A 90 -20.28 4.61 19.34
C LEU A 90 -21.69 5.08 19.67
N THR A 91 -21.88 5.54 20.90
CA THR A 91 -23.15 6.05 21.42
C THR A 91 -22.96 7.45 22.00
N PRO A 92 -24.01 8.29 22.04
CA PRO A 92 -23.95 9.55 22.75
C PRO A 92 -23.52 9.40 24.22
N GLY A 93 -22.85 10.43 24.74
CA GLY A 93 -22.43 10.49 26.14
C GLY A 93 -23.55 10.92 27.09
N ALA A 94 -23.19 11.13 28.36
CA ALA A 94 -24.14 11.47 29.42
C ALA A 94 -24.98 12.72 29.12
N GLY A 95 -26.18 12.78 29.73
CA GLY A 95 -27.11 13.92 29.62
C GLY A 95 -28.08 13.85 28.42
N GLY A 96 -28.13 12.71 27.73
CA GLY A 96 -29.13 12.41 26.70
C GLY A 96 -30.37 11.70 27.25
N ASP A 97 -31.31 11.40 26.35
CA ASP A 97 -32.48 10.57 26.60
C ASP A 97 -32.04 9.17 27.04
N ASN A 98 -32.57 8.70 28.17
CA ASN A 98 -32.28 7.38 28.74
C ASN A 98 -33.48 6.43 28.62
N SER A 99 -34.52 6.79 27.86
CA SER A 99 -35.68 5.95 27.64
C SER A 99 -35.31 4.68 26.88
N PRO A 100 -35.73 3.48 27.33
CA PRO A 100 -35.45 2.23 26.62
C PRO A 100 -35.87 2.25 25.16
N ASP A 101 -36.98 2.93 24.84
CA ASP A 101 -37.53 3.01 23.48
C ASP A 101 -36.62 3.81 22.53
N ALA A 102 -36.01 4.92 22.99
CA ALA A 102 -35.08 5.69 22.17
C ALA A 102 -33.83 4.87 21.83
N TRP A 103 -33.31 4.13 22.81
CA TRP A 103 -32.13 3.28 22.64
C TRP A 103 -32.40 2.02 21.81
N ASP A 104 -33.54 1.35 22.01
CA ASP A 104 -34.00 0.25 21.15
C ASP A 104 -34.18 0.72 19.70
N GLY A 105 -34.78 1.90 19.51
CA GLY A 105 -34.94 2.51 18.20
C GLY A 105 -33.60 2.83 17.50
N LEU A 106 -32.60 3.31 18.24
CA LEU A 106 -31.25 3.53 17.69
C LEU A 106 -30.56 2.21 17.33
N ASN A 107 -30.62 1.21 18.21
CA ASN A 107 -29.97 -0.08 17.99
C ASN A 107 -30.55 -0.80 16.77
N LYS A 108 -31.88 -0.82 16.62
CA LYS A 108 -32.54 -1.35 15.41
C LYS A 108 -32.12 -0.62 14.14
N ALA A 109 -31.99 0.71 14.20
CA ALA A 109 -31.51 1.48 13.04
C ALA A 109 -30.05 1.13 12.67
N LYS A 110 -29.18 0.91 13.68
CA LYS A 110 -27.79 0.47 13.46
C LYS A 110 -27.71 -0.94 12.88
N GLU A 111 -28.50 -1.88 13.38
CA GLU A 111 -28.59 -3.24 12.84
C GLU A 111 -29.05 -3.23 11.38
N ARG A 112 -30.08 -2.44 11.08
CA ARG A 112 -30.56 -2.25 9.70
C ARG A 112 -29.50 -1.63 8.80
N LEU A 113 -28.78 -0.61 9.28
CA LEU A 113 -27.69 0.02 8.53
C LEU A 113 -26.57 -0.99 8.21
N ALA A 114 -26.21 -1.86 9.15
CA ALA A 114 -25.19 -2.88 8.94
C ALA A 114 -25.60 -3.89 7.84
N ILE A 115 -26.86 -4.32 7.84
CA ILE A 115 -27.41 -5.20 6.79
C ILE A 115 -27.38 -4.51 5.44
N LEU A 116 -27.93 -3.29 5.35
CA LEU A 116 -28.00 -2.52 4.11
C LEU A 116 -26.61 -2.14 3.58
N ARG A 117 -25.61 -2.04 4.45
CA ARG A 117 -24.22 -1.84 4.01
C ARG A 117 -23.69 -3.08 3.30
N SER A 118 -23.91 -4.28 3.84
CA SER A 118 -23.52 -5.52 3.17
C SER A 118 -24.20 -5.65 1.81
N GLU A 119 -25.51 -5.36 1.73
CA GLU A 119 -26.26 -5.37 0.47
C GLU A 119 -25.71 -4.35 -0.54
N LEU A 120 -25.36 -3.15 -0.08
CA LEU A 120 -24.71 -2.14 -0.91
C LEU A 120 -23.35 -2.62 -1.44
N ASP A 121 -22.52 -3.21 -0.59
CA ASP A 121 -21.19 -3.67 -0.96
C ASP A 121 -21.26 -4.81 -1.99
N ASP A 122 -22.19 -5.76 -1.83
CA ASP A 122 -22.44 -6.83 -2.79
C ASP A 122 -22.99 -6.28 -4.12
N ALA A 123 -24.00 -5.42 -4.08
CA ALA A 123 -24.58 -4.79 -5.27
C ALA A 123 -23.56 -3.92 -6.00
N LYS A 124 -22.70 -3.19 -5.27
CA LYS A 124 -21.61 -2.39 -5.83
C LYS A 124 -20.56 -3.27 -6.49
N LYS A 125 -20.18 -4.39 -5.86
CA LYS A 125 -19.21 -5.33 -6.43
C LYS A 125 -19.72 -5.88 -7.76
N GLN A 126 -20.98 -6.30 -7.82
CA GLN A 126 -21.59 -6.77 -9.05
C GLN A 126 -21.67 -5.66 -10.10
N ALA A 127 -22.21 -4.48 -9.75
CA ALA A 127 -22.34 -3.36 -10.68
C ALA A 127 -20.98 -2.88 -11.22
N MET A 128 -19.92 -2.91 -10.41
CA MET A 128 -18.57 -2.57 -10.84
C MET A 128 -17.99 -3.64 -11.78
N GLN A 129 -18.34 -4.90 -11.58
CA GLN A 129 -17.96 -5.98 -12.49
C GLN A 129 -18.69 -5.82 -13.84
N ASP A 130 -20.01 -5.63 -13.80
CA ASP A 130 -20.84 -5.37 -14.98
C ASP A 130 -20.34 -4.14 -15.74
N PHE A 131 -19.96 -3.07 -15.03
CA PHE A 131 -19.40 -1.88 -15.65
C PHE A 131 -18.08 -2.16 -16.39
N LYS A 132 -17.22 -3.04 -15.87
CA LYS A 132 -15.96 -3.42 -16.53
C LYS A 132 -16.20 -4.34 -17.73
N ASP A 133 -17.17 -5.23 -17.61
CA ASP A 133 -17.48 -6.23 -18.62
C ASP A 133 -18.39 -5.69 -19.74
N ASP A 134 -19.04 -4.54 -19.53
CA ASP A 134 -19.83 -3.84 -20.55
C ASP A 134 -18.92 -3.32 -21.68
N ASP A 135 -19.07 -3.96 -22.85
CA ASP A 135 -18.33 -3.74 -24.08
C ASP A 135 -19.04 -2.77 -25.04
N ASN A 136 -20.15 -2.15 -24.62
CA ASN A 136 -20.87 -1.19 -25.43
C ASN A 136 -19.97 0.00 -25.79
N PRO A 137 -19.77 0.31 -27.09
CA PRO A 137 -18.92 1.44 -27.51
C PRO A 137 -19.40 2.79 -26.93
N ASP A 138 -20.71 2.93 -26.71
CA ASP A 138 -21.37 4.14 -26.18
C ASP A 138 -21.45 4.15 -24.65
N LYS A 139 -20.85 3.16 -23.96
CA LYS A 139 -20.81 3.09 -22.49
C LYS A 139 -20.24 4.39 -21.90
N PRO A 140 -20.93 5.06 -20.95
CA PRO A 140 -20.38 6.16 -20.18
C PRO A 140 -19.05 5.77 -19.52
N LYS A 141 -18.04 6.65 -19.57
CA LYS A 141 -16.69 6.32 -19.07
C LYS A 141 -16.55 6.44 -17.55
N SER A 142 -17.59 6.92 -16.87
CA SER A 142 -17.62 7.00 -15.41
C SER A 142 -18.67 6.05 -14.86
N PHE A 143 -18.31 5.28 -13.83
CA PHE A 143 -19.25 4.45 -13.08
C PHE A 143 -20.42 5.29 -12.55
N ALA A 144 -20.16 6.53 -12.10
CA ALA A 144 -21.19 7.44 -11.60
C ALA A 144 -22.21 7.86 -12.67
N GLN A 145 -21.84 7.85 -13.96
CA GLN A 145 -22.74 8.13 -15.09
C GLN A 145 -23.39 6.87 -15.64
N TRP A 146 -22.69 5.74 -15.58
CA TRP A 146 -23.15 4.45 -16.07
C TRP A 146 -24.18 3.80 -15.13
N ALA A 147 -23.91 3.81 -13.82
CA ALA A 147 -24.72 3.13 -12.83
C ALA A 147 -26.19 3.61 -12.79
N PRO A 148 -26.51 4.92 -12.90
CA PRO A 148 -27.88 5.41 -13.00
C PRO A 148 -28.71 4.82 -14.13
N LEU A 149 -28.05 4.38 -15.22
CA LEU A 149 -28.71 3.86 -16.42
C LEU A 149 -28.80 2.34 -16.45
N ASN A 150 -27.84 1.66 -15.81
CA ASN A 150 -27.62 0.23 -16.02
C ASN A 150 -27.65 -0.61 -14.74
N ALA A 151 -27.48 -0.01 -13.55
CA ALA A 151 -27.27 -0.73 -12.30
C ALA A 151 -28.35 -0.46 -11.25
N ASN A 152 -29.62 -0.70 -11.60
CA ASN A 152 -30.76 -0.38 -10.73
C ASN A 152 -30.67 -1.02 -9.33
N ALA A 153 -30.21 -2.27 -9.22
CA ALA A 153 -30.03 -2.94 -7.93
C ALA A 153 -29.04 -2.18 -7.02
N TYR A 154 -27.93 -1.70 -7.60
CA TYR A 154 -26.95 -0.90 -6.88
C TYR A 154 -27.50 0.48 -6.49
N LEU A 155 -28.27 1.15 -7.36
CA LEU A 155 -28.90 2.43 -7.02
C LEU A 155 -29.89 2.29 -5.86
N VAL A 156 -30.73 1.25 -5.87
CA VAL A 156 -31.68 0.97 -4.78
C VAL A 156 -30.93 0.67 -3.49
N ALA A 157 -29.89 -0.17 -3.54
CA ALA A 157 -29.06 -0.45 -2.38
C ALA A 157 -28.38 0.81 -1.82
N PHE A 158 -27.88 1.69 -2.70
CA PHE A 158 -27.27 2.96 -2.32
C PHE A 158 -28.29 3.89 -1.63
N GLN A 159 -29.48 4.06 -2.21
CA GLN A 159 -30.55 4.88 -1.62
C GLN A 159 -31.01 4.35 -0.26
N ASN A 160 -31.16 3.02 -0.13
CA ASN A 160 -31.53 2.38 1.13
C ASN A 160 -30.44 2.59 2.21
N TRP A 161 -29.18 2.39 1.84
CA TRP A 161 -28.04 2.63 2.73
C TRP A 161 -27.94 4.10 3.16
N GLU A 162 -28.12 5.05 2.24
CA GLU A 162 -28.10 6.48 2.53
C GLU A 162 -29.24 6.87 3.48
N ALA A 163 -30.46 6.37 3.23
CA ALA A 163 -31.61 6.60 4.10
C ALA A 163 -31.38 6.03 5.51
N ALA A 164 -30.85 4.81 5.63
CA ALA A 164 -30.52 4.21 6.93
C ALA A 164 -29.39 4.95 7.65
N THR A 165 -28.41 5.47 6.92
CA THR A 165 -27.33 6.31 7.48
C THR A 165 -27.90 7.59 8.08
N ASN A 166 -28.79 8.26 7.34
CA ASN A 166 -29.49 9.46 7.82
C ASN A 166 -30.39 9.15 9.03
N GLU A 167 -31.06 8.00 9.05
CA GLU A 167 -31.89 7.57 10.18
C GLU A 167 -31.04 7.39 11.47
N VAL A 168 -29.90 6.70 11.39
CA VAL A 168 -28.97 6.54 12.52
C VAL A 168 -28.46 7.90 12.98
N GLN A 169 -28.11 8.80 12.07
CA GLN A 169 -27.67 10.15 12.40
C GLN A 169 -28.75 10.94 13.15
N MET A 170 -29.98 10.94 12.63
CA MET A 170 -31.11 11.64 13.24
C MET A 170 -31.42 11.11 14.63
N LYS A 171 -31.49 9.78 14.81
CA LYS A 171 -31.75 9.17 16.11
C LYS A 171 -30.62 9.44 17.11
N THR A 172 -29.36 9.38 16.65
CA THR A 172 -28.18 9.73 17.47
C THR A 172 -28.25 11.17 17.97
N ASN A 173 -28.65 12.11 17.11
CA ASN A 173 -28.82 13.51 17.47
C ASN A 173 -30.05 13.74 18.38
N ALA A 174 -31.14 13.02 18.14
CA ALA A 174 -32.38 13.11 18.93
C ALA A 174 -32.22 12.60 20.37
N ILE A 175 -31.41 11.55 20.58
CA ILE A 175 -31.02 11.09 21.92
C ILE A 175 -30.28 12.20 22.68
N GLY A 176 -29.52 13.06 21.98
CA GLY A 176 -28.79 14.16 22.60
C GLY A 176 -27.67 13.67 23.53
N GLY A 177 -27.31 14.47 24.52
CA GLY A 177 -26.18 14.19 25.41
C GLY A 177 -24.82 14.61 24.86
N ALA A 178 -23.79 14.50 25.70
CA ALA A 178 -22.44 14.97 25.38
C ALA A 178 -21.90 14.32 24.09
N GLY A 179 -21.43 15.15 23.16
CA GLY A 179 -20.80 14.70 21.90
C GLY A 179 -21.73 14.11 20.83
N SER A 180 -23.05 14.05 21.05
CA SER A 180 -24.04 13.52 20.08
C SER A 180 -23.97 14.20 18.70
N ALA A 181 -24.00 15.53 18.65
CA ALA A 181 -23.89 16.29 17.41
C ALA A 181 -22.55 16.07 16.69
N LEU A 182 -21.45 15.91 17.45
CA LEU A 182 -20.13 15.61 16.88
C LEU A 182 -20.08 14.20 16.30
N LEU A 183 -20.70 13.22 16.95
CA LEU A 183 -20.81 11.86 16.45
C LEU A 183 -21.65 11.80 15.17
N ALA A 184 -22.78 12.51 15.16
CA ALA A 184 -23.64 12.63 13.98
C ALA A 184 -22.89 13.27 12.79
N GLU A 185 -22.13 14.34 13.00
CA GLU A 185 -21.33 14.98 11.96
C GLU A 185 -20.17 14.09 11.48
N ALA A 186 -19.56 13.34 12.39
CA ALA A 186 -18.51 12.38 12.04
C ALA A 186 -19.03 11.26 11.13
N MET A 187 -20.20 10.69 11.45
CA MET A 187 -20.86 9.67 10.61
C MET A 187 -21.13 10.21 9.21
N LYS A 188 -21.67 11.43 9.12
CA LYS A 188 -21.94 12.10 7.83
C LYS A 188 -20.66 12.34 7.02
N SER A 189 -19.60 12.80 7.68
CA SER A 189 -18.31 13.07 7.01
C SER A 189 -17.71 11.82 6.38
N VAL A 190 -17.74 10.68 7.08
CA VAL A 190 -17.24 9.40 6.56
C VAL A 190 -18.14 8.85 5.44
N ALA A 191 -19.47 9.02 5.56
CA ALA A 191 -20.41 8.65 4.52
C ALA A 191 -20.18 9.45 3.22
N ASN A 192 -19.92 10.76 3.32
CA ASN A 192 -19.56 11.60 2.18
C ASN A 192 -18.28 11.11 1.48
N GLY A 193 -17.25 10.71 2.25
CA GLY A 193 -16.02 10.15 1.68
C GLY A 193 -16.23 8.84 0.92
N SER A 194 -17.23 8.05 1.33
CA SER A 194 -17.59 6.77 0.71
C SER A 194 -18.54 6.90 -0.48
N ASN A 195 -19.05 8.10 -0.77
CA ASN A 195 -19.99 8.32 -1.88
C ASN A 195 -19.28 8.11 -3.22
N THR A 196 -19.80 7.17 -4.03
CA THR A 196 -19.24 6.80 -5.33
C THR A 196 -20.00 7.36 -6.53
N LEU A 197 -21.11 8.06 -6.31
CA LEU A 197 -22.01 8.59 -7.34
C LEU A 197 -21.85 10.11 -7.54
N THR A 198 -21.56 10.85 -6.48
CA THR A 198 -21.52 12.32 -6.51
C THR A 198 -20.18 12.84 -6.03
N GLU A 199 -19.63 13.84 -6.72
CA GLU A 199 -18.46 14.56 -6.22
C GLU A 199 -18.84 15.42 -5.02
N LEU A 200 -18.16 15.20 -3.90
CA LEU A 200 -18.29 15.97 -2.67
C LEU A 200 -16.91 16.53 -2.33
N LYS A 201 -16.68 17.77 -2.75
CA LYS A 201 -15.38 18.45 -2.63
C LYS A 201 -14.83 18.37 -1.21
N GLY A 202 -13.59 17.89 -1.08
CA GLY A 202 -12.92 17.71 0.20
C GLY A 202 -13.17 16.35 0.85
N TYR A 203 -14.21 15.61 0.43
CA TYR A 203 -14.55 14.31 0.99
C TYR A 203 -14.16 13.16 0.08
N ASN A 204 -14.48 13.24 -1.21
CA ASN A 204 -14.12 12.22 -2.19
C ASN A 204 -13.37 12.83 -3.38
N MET A 205 -12.72 11.98 -4.15
CA MET A 205 -11.97 12.37 -5.34
C MET A 205 -12.24 11.39 -6.48
N LYS A 206 -12.24 11.88 -7.71
CA LYS A 206 -12.33 11.04 -8.89
C LYS A 206 -11.02 10.28 -9.08
N ALA A 207 -11.12 8.97 -9.29
CA ALA A 207 -9.98 8.09 -9.50
C ALA A 207 -10.25 7.13 -10.67
N SER A 208 -9.21 6.83 -11.43
CA SER A 208 -9.23 5.79 -12.46
C SER A 208 -9.24 4.42 -11.78
N ILE A 209 -10.09 3.49 -12.20
CA ILE A 209 -10.04 2.10 -11.70
C ILE A 209 -9.03 1.24 -12.46
N GLN A 210 -8.40 1.82 -13.50
CA GLN A 210 -7.40 1.22 -14.35
C GLN A 210 -6.00 1.77 -14.00
N SER A 211 -4.99 0.91 -14.14
CA SER A 211 -3.59 1.26 -13.90
C SER A 211 -2.93 1.87 -15.14
N VAL A 212 -2.00 2.80 -14.93
CA VAL A 212 -1.08 3.25 -15.97
C VAL A 212 -0.02 2.18 -16.21
N THR A 213 0.27 1.89 -17.47
CA THR A 213 1.41 1.04 -17.88
C THR A 213 2.46 1.88 -18.58
N TYR A 214 3.61 1.29 -18.90
CA TYR A 214 4.74 2.01 -19.49
C TYR A 214 5.29 1.24 -20.69
N ASP A 215 5.70 1.97 -21.73
CA ASP A 215 6.45 1.38 -22.85
C ASP A 215 7.93 1.14 -22.50
N ALA A 216 8.66 0.49 -23.40
CA ALA A 216 10.10 0.22 -23.21
C ALA A 216 10.97 1.48 -23.07
N ALA A 217 10.48 2.65 -23.49
CA ALA A 217 11.15 3.94 -23.30
C ALA A 217 10.73 4.64 -21.99
N GLY A 218 9.95 3.97 -21.14
CA GLY A 218 9.43 4.48 -19.88
C GLY A 218 8.36 5.56 -20.05
N ARG A 219 7.72 5.67 -21.22
CA ARG A 219 6.62 6.61 -21.47
C ARG A 219 5.30 5.99 -21.00
N PRO A 220 4.42 6.78 -20.37
CA PRO A 220 3.15 6.26 -19.90
C PRO A 220 2.23 5.89 -21.05
N ILE A 221 1.65 4.70 -20.96
CA ILE A 221 0.55 4.22 -21.77
C ILE A 221 -0.70 4.33 -20.89
N LEU A 222 -1.56 5.27 -21.26
CA LEU A 222 -2.80 5.51 -20.53
C LEU A 222 -3.89 4.58 -21.07
N PRO A 223 -4.72 4.00 -20.19
CA PRO A 223 -5.98 3.39 -20.63
C PRO A 223 -6.83 4.44 -21.35
N ASP A 224 -7.31 4.09 -22.54
CA ASP A 224 -8.24 4.92 -23.32
C ASP A 224 -9.43 4.05 -23.74
N PRO A 225 -10.66 4.37 -23.29
CA PRO A 225 -11.01 5.46 -22.39
C PRO A 225 -10.64 5.18 -20.92
N LEU A 226 -10.46 6.25 -20.13
CA LEU A 226 -10.30 6.14 -18.67
C LEU A 226 -11.64 5.83 -17.99
N GLU A 227 -11.70 4.68 -17.35
CA GLU A 227 -12.80 4.28 -16.49
C GLU A 227 -12.62 4.83 -15.07
N THR A 228 -13.63 5.56 -14.57
CA THR A 228 -13.48 6.34 -13.32
C THR A 228 -14.62 6.13 -12.32
N GLN A 229 -14.27 6.22 -11.03
CA GLN A 229 -15.21 6.25 -9.90
C GLN A 229 -14.78 7.31 -8.86
N TYR A 230 -15.67 7.66 -7.92
CA TYR A 230 -15.27 8.43 -6.74
C TYR A 230 -14.79 7.50 -5.63
N VAL A 231 -13.73 7.91 -4.93
CA VAL A 231 -13.13 7.22 -3.77
C VAL A 231 -12.86 8.25 -2.66
N PRO A 232 -12.71 7.83 -1.39
CA PRO A 232 -12.27 8.72 -0.32
C PRO A 232 -11.05 9.56 -0.72
N GLN A 233 -11.12 10.86 -0.47
CA GLN A 233 -10.08 11.79 -0.89
C GLN A 233 -8.81 11.60 -0.06
N TYR A 234 -7.68 11.47 -0.74
CA TYR A 234 -6.34 11.55 -0.17
C TYR A 234 -5.47 12.41 -1.09
N SER A 235 -4.53 13.16 -0.52
CA SER A 235 -3.54 13.93 -1.28
C SER A 235 -2.11 13.66 -0.83
N ILE A 236 -1.19 13.94 -1.75
CA ILE A 236 0.23 14.13 -1.48
C ILE A 236 0.60 15.46 -2.10
N SER A 237 0.85 16.47 -1.26
CA SER A 237 1.11 17.83 -1.75
C SER A 237 2.33 17.91 -2.67
N GLY A 238 2.14 18.47 -3.87
CA GLY A 238 3.21 18.68 -4.85
C GLY A 238 3.75 17.40 -5.52
N TYR A 239 3.07 16.26 -5.42
CA TYR A 239 3.58 14.97 -5.88
C TYR A 239 3.98 14.94 -7.36
N ALA A 240 3.08 15.36 -8.27
CA ALA A 240 3.33 15.34 -9.70
C ALA A 240 4.52 16.24 -10.09
N ALA A 241 4.56 17.47 -9.58
CA ALA A 241 5.65 18.41 -9.83
C ALA A 241 7.00 17.90 -9.29
N MET A 242 7.00 17.19 -8.16
CA MET A 242 8.19 16.55 -7.62
C MET A 242 8.71 15.43 -8.54
N LEU A 243 7.83 14.57 -9.06
CA LEU A 243 8.22 13.52 -10.01
C LEU A 243 8.75 14.12 -11.33
N ASP A 244 8.07 15.13 -11.87
CA ASP A 244 8.54 15.87 -13.05
C ASP A 244 9.95 16.46 -12.82
N GLY A 245 10.18 17.00 -11.62
CA GLY A 245 11.48 17.50 -11.20
C GLY A 245 12.55 16.40 -11.19
N TRP A 246 12.29 15.25 -10.58
CA TRP A 246 13.26 14.15 -10.53
C TRP A 246 13.67 13.66 -11.92
N VAL A 247 12.71 13.58 -12.85
CA VAL A 247 12.94 13.23 -14.26
C VAL A 247 13.81 14.27 -14.96
N GLY A 248 13.61 15.57 -14.67
CA GLY A 248 14.43 16.66 -15.19
C GLY A 248 15.87 16.68 -14.66
N PHE A 249 16.14 16.05 -13.52
CA PHE A 249 17.45 16.01 -12.85
C PHE A 249 18.09 14.60 -12.88
N SER A 250 18.10 13.95 -14.04
CA SER A 250 18.62 12.58 -14.22
C SER A 250 20.13 12.43 -13.96
N ASN A 251 20.90 13.52 -13.99
CA ASN A 251 22.35 13.49 -13.82
C ASN A 251 22.82 13.52 -12.36
N LYS A 252 21.88 13.48 -11.39
CA LYS A 252 22.25 13.41 -9.98
C LYS A 252 22.99 12.10 -9.69
N LYS A 253 24.15 12.20 -9.03
CA LYS A 253 24.88 11.03 -8.52
C LYS A 253 24.03 10.33 -7.45
N PRO A 254 23.86 8.99 -7.51
CA PRO A 254 23.15 8.26 -6.47
C PRO A 254 23.80 8.40 -5.10
N ASP A 255 22.96 8.52 -4.07
CA ASP A 255 23.36 8.28 -2.68
C ASP A 255 23.54 6.77 -2.49
N GLU A 256 24.57 6.35 -1.75
CA GLU A 256 24.93 4.95 -1.56
C GLU A 256 24.77 4.53 -0.10
N PHE A 257 24.08 3.41 0.12
CA PHE A 257 23.77 2.87 1.43
C PHE A 257 24.28 1.43 1.54
N GLY A 258 25.23 1.21 2.45
CA GLY A 258 25.85 -0.09 2.68
C GLY A 258 24.98 -1.02 3.53
N ILE A 259 24.75 -2.23 3.02
CA ILE A 259 24.03 -3.31 3.67
C ILE A 259 25.01 -4.48 3.84
N SER A 260 25.25 -4.85 5.09
CA SER A 260 26.23 -5.87 5.46
C SER A 260 25.79 -6.64 6.71
N LEU A 261 26.45 -7.78 6.97
CA LEU A 261 26.29 -8.52 8.21
C LEU A 261 26.51 -7.67 9.46
N SER A 262 27.54 -6.81 9.46
CA SER A 262 27.86 -5.97 10.62
C SER A 262 26.71 -5.01 10.95
N THR A 263 26.11 -4.40 9.92
CA THR A 263 24.91 -3.58 10.09
C THR A 263 23.77 -4.42 10.65
N GLY A 264 23.59 -5.64 10.14
CA GLY A 264 22.55 -6.57 10.59
C GLY A 264 22.67 -6.99 12.05
N GLN A 265 23.89 -7.21 12.54
CA GLN A 265 24.20 -7.58 13.93
C GLN A 265 23.84 -6.47 14.93
N HIS A 266 23.88 -5.20 14.48
CA HIS A 266 23.52 -4.04 15.27
C HIS A 266 22.09 -3.54 15.01
N SER A 267 21.31 -4.24 14.18
CA SER A 267 19.95 -3.87 13.81
C SER A 267 18.93 -4.82 14.44
N SER A 268 17.73 -4.30 14.71
CA SER A 268 16.61 -5.07 15.26
C SER A 268 15.34 -4.83 14.47
N PHE A 269 14.48 -5.83 14.38
CA PHE A 269 13.12 -5.60 13.86
C PHE A 269 12.29 -4.71 14.78
N LYS A 270 12.72 -4.50 16.03
CA LYS A 270 12.14 -3.50 16.93
C LYS A 270 12.35 -2.08 16.41
N ASP A 271 13.42 -1.83 15.66
CA ASP A 271 13.72 -0.51 15.10
C ASP A 271 12.69 -0.07 14.05
N ILE A 272 11.97 -1.03 13.47
CA ILE A 272 10.84 -0.80 12.54
C ILE A 272 9.47 -1.02 13.20
N GLY A 273 9.44 -1.19 14.52
CA GLY A 273 8.22 -1.34 15.33
C GLY A 273 7.70 -2.77 15.47
N PHE A 274 8.43 -3.80 15.03
CA PHE A 274 7.98 -5.20 15.12
C PHE A 274 8.79 -6.00 16.14
N THR A 275 8.21 -7.09 16.65
CA THR A 275 8.98 -8.03 17.47
C THR A 275 9.97 -8.82 16.61
N GLU A 276 11.04 -9.32 17.23
CA GLU A 276 11.99 -10.21 16.54
C GLU A 276 11.33 -11.45 15.95
N ALA A 277 10.36 -12.04 16.67
CA ALA A 277 9.61 -13.20 16.19
C ALA A 277 8.80 -12.90 14.92
N GLN A 278 8.14 -11.73 14.88
CA GLN A 278 7.37 -11.27 13.71
C GLN A 278 8.26 -11.03 12.49
N GLY A 279 9.39 -10.34 12.68
CA GLY A 279 10.35 -10.11 11.60
C GLY A 279 10.97 -11.40 11.09
N ASN A 280 11.48 -12.25 11.98
CA ASN A 280 12.06 -13.54 11.61
C ASN A 280 11.05 -14.40 10.85
N ALA A 281 9.81 -14.54 11.34
CA ALA A 281 8.78 -15.32 10.68
C ALA A 281 8.47 -14.80 9.27
N SER A 282 8.42 -13.47 9.10
CA SER A 282 8.03 -12.84 7.84
C SER A 282 9.16 -12.90 6.80
N PHE A 283 10.37 -12.48 7.15
CA PHE A 283 11.51 -12.48 6.23
C PHE A 283 12.10 -13.88 6.01
N SER A 284 11.82 -14.86 6.88
CA SER A 284 12.22 -16.27 6.64
C SER A 284 11.60 -16.92 5.41
N ARG A 285 10.60 -16.28 4.79
CA ARG A 285 9.97 -16.72 3.54
C ARG A 285 10.53 -16.04 2.30
N PHE A 286 11.41 -15.05 2.48
CA PHE A 286 12.00 -14.26 1.40
C PHE A 286 13.52 -14.38 1.48
N PRO A 287 14.16 -15.30 0.76
CA PRO A 287 15.61 -15.40 0.71
C PRO A 287 16.22 -14.09 0.23
N VAL A 288 17.41 -13.74 0.74
CA VAL A 288 18.12 -12.55 0.24
C VAL A 288 18.54 -12.74 -1.21
N PHE A 289 18.91 -13.97 -1.59
CA PHE A 289 19.23 -14.36 -2.96
C PHE A 289 18.44 -15.64 -3.29
N ASP A 290 17.47 -15.52 -4.19
CA ASP A 290 16.59 -16.59 -4.65
C ASP A 290 16.72 -16.75 -6.17
N PHE A 291 17.39 -17.80 -6.61
CA PHE A 291 17.48 -18.19 -8.01
C PHE A 291 16.24 -18.96 -8.42
N TYR A 292 15.64 -18.59 -9.55
CA TYR A 292 14.43 -19.25 -10.06
C TYR A 292 14.57 -19.63 -11.53
N ALA A 293 13.98 -20.76 -11.92
CA ALA A 293 13.94 -21.21 -13.31
C ALA A 293 12.60 -21.86 -13.64
N SER A 294 12.08 -21.63 -14.84
CA SER A 294 10.84 -22.25 -15.33
C SER A 294 11.15 -23.49 -16.17
N GLY A 295 10.59 -24.64 -15.77
CA GLY A 295 10.71 -25.91 -16.51
C GLY A 295 9.45 -26.75 -16.35
N GLY A 296 8.90 -27.27 -17.46
CA GLY A 296 7.75 -28.18 -17.41
C GLY A 296 6.46 -27.60 -16.79
N GLY A 297 6.25 -26.29 -16.89
CA GLY A 297 5.07 -25.60 -16.34
C GLY A 297 5.13 -25.31 -14.83
N ARG A 298 6.31 -25.44 -14.20
CA ARG A 298 6.56 -25.07 -12.80
C ARG A 298 7.79 -24.17 -12.70
N VAL A 299 7.80 -23.29 -11.70
CA VAL A 299 8.97 -22.49 -11.31
C VAL A 299 9.69 -23.21 -10.19
N GLU A 300 10.94 -23.58 -10.41
CA GLU A 300 11.82 -24.14 -9.38
C GLU A 300 12.62 -23.01 -8.74
N HIS A 301 12.75 -23.05 -7.41
CA HIS A 301 13.48 -22.07 -6.61
C HIS A 301 14.69 -22.72 -5.93
N SER A 302 15.80 -22.00 -5.87
CA SER A 302 17.01 -22.38 -5.15
C SER A 302 17.69 -21.16 -4.55
N ASN A 303 18.22 -21.28 -3.34
CA ASN A 303 18.79 -20.14 -2.62
C ASN A 303 20.30 -20.16 -2.67
N PHE A 304 20.93 -18.99 -2.85
CA PHE A 304 22.37 -18.88 -2.63
C PHE A 304 22.69 -19.21 -1.17
N ASN A 305 23.56 -20.20 -0.95
CA ASN A 305 23.94 -20.57 0.41
C ASN A 305 24.93 -19.55 0.97
N MET A 306 24.41 -18.61 1.76
CA MET A 306 25.21 -17.57 2.38
C MET A 306 26.03 -18.04 3.59
N SER A 307 25.86 -19.25 4.13
CA SER A 307 26.43 -19.65 5.43
C SER A 307 27.91 -19.29 5.62
N SER A 308 28.84 -20.04 5.03
CA SER A 308 30.28 -19.76 5.13
C SER A 308 30.72 -18.52 4.34
N ASN A 309 29.85 -18.00 3.48
CA ASN A 309 30.14 -17.01 2.46
C ASN A 309 29.71 -15.58 2.84
N ALA A 310 28.88 -15.41 3.87
CA ALA A 310 28.18 -14.15 4.13
C ALA A 310 29.12 -12.98 4.49
N LYS A 311 30.27 -13.25 5.12
CA LYS A 311 31.29 -12.23 5.42
C LYS A 311 31.93 -11.64 4.17
N ASP A 312 31.87 -12.37 3.06
CA ASP A 312 32.42 -12.03 1.76
C ASP A 312 31.36 -11.43 0.81
N VAL A 313 30.17 -11.13 1.33
CA VAL A 313 29.08 -10.46 0.58
C VAL A 313 28.90 -9.04 1.10
N LYS A 314 28.93 -8.07 0.19
CA LYS A 314 28.60 -6.66 0.48
C LYS A 314 27.53 -6.19 -0.50
N VAL A 315 26.51 -5.54 0.01
CA VAL A 315 25.42 -4.98 -0.80
C VAL A 315 25.43 -3.47 -0.64
N ALA A 316 25.36 -2.74 -1.76
CA ALA A 316 25.23 -1.30 -1.80
C ALA A 316 23.91 -0.94 -2.50
N LEU A 317 22.95 -0.42 -1.74
CA LEU A 317 21.72 0.16 -2.29
C LEU A 317 22.04 1.58 -2.75
N LYS A 318 21.78 1.88 -4.02
CA LYS A 318 22.05 3.18 -4.62
C LYS A 318 20.75 3.83 -5.04
N ILE A 319 20.53 5.09 -4.64
CA ILE A 319 19.27 5.80 -4.89
C ILE A 319 19.58 7.20 -5.41
N GLN A 320 19.06 7.56 -6.58
CA GLN A 320 19.23 8.91 -7.12
C GLN A 320 18.38 9.93 -6.38
N HIS A 321 17.08 9.71 -6.29
CA HIS A 321 16.15 10.61 -5.61
C HIS A 321 15.29 9.83 -4.64
N TYR A 322 14.99 10.39 -3.48
CA TYR A 322 14.04 9.82 -2.54
C TYR A 322 13.39 10.90 -1.71
N LYS A 323 12.18 10.60 -1.21
CA LYS A 323 11.46 11.46 -0.28
C LYS A 323 10.44 10.66 0.50
N THR A 324 10.32 10.94 1.80
CA THR A 324 9.17 10.52 2.59
C THR A 324 8.02 11.49 2.32
N VAL A 325 6.91 10.97 1.81
CA VAL A 325 5.71 11.75 1.48
C VAL A 325 4.55 11.37 2.40
N PRO A 326 3.85 12.34 3.02
CA PRO A 326 2.69 12.05 3.86
C PRO A 326 1.44 11.80 3.01
N PHE A 327 0.56 10.93 3.50
CA PHE A 327 -0.81 10.81 3.01
C PHE A 327 -1.70 11.77 3.79
N GLU A 328 -2.31 12.71 3.09
CA GLU A 328 -3.21 13.71 3.67
C GLU A 328 -4.65 13.28 3.37
N PRO A 329 -5.40 12.73 4.33
CA PRO A 329 -6.81 12.42 4.08
C PRO A 329 -7.64 13.71 3.99
N GLY A 330 -8.72 13.66 3.21
CA GLY A 330 -9.69 14.74 3.12
C GLY A 330 -10.53 14.93 4.38
N SER A 331 -11.51 15.83 4.29
CA SER A 331 -12.45 16.19 5.36
C SER A 331 -13.36 15.05 5.83
N TRP A 332 -13.35 13.91 5.14
CA TRP A 332 -14.07 12.71 5.56
C TRP A 332 -13.41 12.02 6.76
N ASN A 333 -12.09 12.19 6.95
CA ASN A 333 -11.35 11.55 8.04
C ASN A 333 -11.54 12.34 9.34
N VAL A 334 -11.89 11.64 10.43
CA VAL A 334 -12.26 12.25 11.70
C VAL A 334 -11.35 11.78 12.84
N ASP A 335 -11.12 12.65 13.81
CA ASP A 335 -10.38 12.31 15.03
C ASP A 335 -11.30 11.53 15.99
N VAL A 336 -11.30 10.20 15.83
CA VAL A 336 -12.07 9.28 16.67
C VAL A 336 -11.64 9.34 18.13
N LYS A 337 -10.36 9.55 18.42
CA LYS A 337 -9.85 9.55 19.80
C LYS A 337 -10.42 10.72 20.60
N SER A 338 -10.35 11.92 20.03
CA SER A 338 -10.96 13.11 20.62
C SER A 338 -12.48 12.99 20.71
N LEU A 339 -13.12 12.36 19.73
CA LEU A 339 -14.56 12.11 19.76
C LEU A 339 -14.94 11.16 20.92
N MET A 340 -14.26 10.03 21.07
CA MET A 340 -14.51 9.06 22.15
C MET A 340 -14.33 9.68 23.53
N ALA A 341 -13.29 10.50 23.72
CA ALA A 341 -13.07 11.21 24.98
C ALA A 341 -14.26 12.11 25.34
N LYS A 342 -14.87 12.80 24.36
CA LYS A 342 -16.05 13.64 24.57
C LYS A 342 -17.32 12.83 24.83
N LEU A 343 -17.42 11.64 24.24
CA LEU A 343 -18.54 10.71 24.44
C LEU A 343 -18.43 9.96 25.78
N GLY A 344 -17.26 9.95 26.42
CA GLY A 344 -16.97 9.04 27.53
C GLY A 344 -17.03 7.56 27.10
N ALA A 345 -16.87 7.30 25.81
CA ALA A 345 -16.99 5.97 25.23
C ALA A 345 -15.74 5.15 25.57
N LYS A 346 -15.94 3.85 25.83
CA LYS A 346 -14.81 2.94 25.85
C LYS A 346 -14.27 2.82 24.42
N PRO A 347 -12.95 2.77 24.27
CA PRO A 347 -12.37 2.55 22.97
C PRO A 347 -12.94 1.25 22.38
N PRO A 348 -13.59 1.27 21.19
CA PRO A 348 -14.05 0.05 20.56
C PRO A 348 -12.83 -0.81 20.28
N ALA A 349 -13.02 -2.13 20.12
CA ALA A 349 -11.96 -2.97 19.60
C ALA A 349 -11.71 -2.59 18.13
N MET A 350 -11.06 -1.44 17.88
CA MET A 350 -10.59 -1.10 16.56
C MET A 350 -9.67 -2.22 16.13
N PHE A 351 -9.89 -2.71 14.92
CA PHE A 351 -9.11 -3.78 14.35
C PHE A 351 -7.63 -3.46 14.56
N GLN A 352 -6.90 -4.35 15.23
CA GLN A 352 -5.45 -4.27 15.39
C GLN A 352 -4.82 -4.32 14.00
N LYS A 353 -4.81 -3.18 13.33
CA LYS A 353 -4.43 -2.97 11.96
C LYS A 353 -3.73 -1.64 11.91
N VAL A 354 -2.92 -1.44 10.87
CA VAL A 354 -2.11 -0.25 10.74
C VAL A 354 -2.61 0.58 9.57
N ARG A 355 -2.92 1.83 9.84
CA ARG A 355 -3.28 2.83 8.82
C ARG A 355 -1.99 3.43 8.26
N PRO A 356 -1.74 3.33 6.94
CA PRO A 356 -0.67 4.05 6.29
C PRO A 356 -0.78 5.56 6.52
N THR A 357 0.31 6.20 6.91
CA THR A 357 0.37 7.67 7.13
C THR A 357 1.37 8.34 6.21
N GLN A 358 2.39 7.62 5.75
CA GLN A 358 3.41 8.15 4.86
C GLN A 358 4.15 7.02 4.13
N MET A 359 4.83 7.38 3.04
CA MET A 359 5.53 6.44 2.18
C MET A 359 6.91 7.00 1.82
N LEU A 360 7.94 6.15 1.89
CA LEU A 360 9.26 6.45 1.33
C LEU A 360 9.25 6.02 -0.13
N ILE A 361 9.31 7.01 -1.01
CA ILE A 361 9.43 6.81 -2.45
C ILE A 361 10.84 7.13 -2.93
N ALA A 362 11.24 6.48 -4.01
CA ALA A 362 12.55 6.66 -4.61
C ALA A 362 12.52 6.56 -6.14
N GLN A 363 13.50 7.18 -6.81
CA GLN A 363 13.77 7.02 -8.24
C GLN A 363 15.26 6.72 -8.43
N GLY A 364 15.58 5.97 -9.48
CA GLY A 364 16.96 5.60 -9.78
C GLY A 364 17.51 4.58 -8.78
N VAL A 365 16.63 3.68 -8.30
CA VAL A 365 16.99 2.63 -7.34
C VAL A 365 17.78 1.55 -8.08
N SER A 366 19.02 1.35 -7.66
CA SER A 366 19.92 0.33 -8.18
C SER A 366 20.64 -0.37 -7.04
N MET A 367 21.26 -1.50 -7.32
CA MET A 367 21.99 -2.25 -6.31
C MET A 367 23.27 -2.82 -6.88
N GLU A 368 24.34 -2.75 -6.10
CA GLU A 368 25.61 -3.40 -6.41
C GLU A 368 25.92 -4.42 -5.31
N ILE A 369 26.15 -5.67 -5.71
CA ILE A 369 26.49 -6.76 -4.79
C ILE A 369 27.88 -7.25 -5.15
N SER A 370 28.81 -7.10 -4.21
CA SER A 370 30.17 -7.60 -4.34
C SER A 370 30.34 -8.90 -3.57
N PHE A 371 30.93 -9.90 -4.25
CA PHE A 371 31.30 -11.19 -3.69
C PHE A 371 32.83 -11.34 -3.71
N SER A 372 33.42 -11.68 -2.58
CA SER A 372 34.85 -12.02 -2.45
C SER A 372 35.06 -13.49 -2.13
N GLY A 373 36.32 -13.94 -2.17
CA GLY A 373 36.72 -15.29 -1.72
C GLY A 373 35.90 -16.43 -2.33
N ASP A 374 35.49 -17.38 -1.49
CA ASP A 374 34.71 -18.55 -1.88
C ASP A 374 33.27 -18.20 -2.29
N ALA A 375 32.72 -17.10 -1.74
CA ALA A 375 31.39 -16.61 -2.08
C ALA A 375 31.28 -16.26 -3.56
N LYS A 376 32.33 -15.65 -4.12
CA LYS A 376 32.41 -15.30 -5.54
C LYS A 376 32.30 -16.54 -6.43
N THR A 377 33.08 -17.58 -6.12
CA THR A 377 33.10 -18.81 -6.91
C THR A 377 31.76 -19.54 -6.83
N ALA A 378 31.19 -19.63 -5.63
CA ALA A 378 29.89 -20.27 -5.42
C ALA A 378 28.77 -19.51 -6.16
N PHE A 379 28.75 -18.18 -6.05
CA PHE A 379 27.74 -17.36 -6.71
C PHE A 379 27.85 -17.44 -8.23
N ASP A 380 29.07 -17.40 -8.78
CA ASP A 380 29.30 -17.55 -10.23
C ASP A 380 28.76 -18.87 -10.77
N GLN A 381 28.91 -19.96 -10.02
CA GLN A 381 28.38 -21.28 -10.40
C GLN A 381 26.85 -21.29 -10.43
N ASP A 382 26.20 -20.78 -9.38
CA ASP A 382 24.73 -20.71 -9.31
C ASP A 382 24.16 -19.77 -10.38
N TYR A 383 24.81 -18.63 -10.61
CA TYR A 383 24.43 -17.64 -11.61
C TYR A 383 24.54 -18.20 -13.03
N LYS A 384 25.66 -18.86 -13.38
CA LYS A 384 25.84 -19.50 -14.69
C LYS A 384 24.83 -20.62 -14.92
N LYS A 385 24.59 -21.44 -13.89
CA LYS A 385 23.63 -22.55 -13.99
C LYS A 385 22.21 -22.05 -14.23
N THR A 386 21.80 -20.99 -13.54
CA THR A 386 20.39 -20.56 -13.54
C THR A 386 20.12 -19.46 -14.56
N VAL A 387 20.83 -18.34 -14.46
CA VAL A 387 20.54 -17.14 -15.26
C VAL A 387 20.99 -17.32 -16.71
N GLN A 388 22.18 -17.89 -16.97
CA GLN A 388 22.60 -18.19 -18.35
C GLN A 388 21.81 -19.37 -18.96
N GLY A 389 21.16 -20.18 -18.13
CA GLY A 389 20.23 -21.23 -18.54
C GLY A 389 18.81 -20.73 -18.89
N GLY A 390 18.57 -19.41 -18.84
CA GLY A 390 17.26 -18.81 -19.14
C GLY A 390 16.36 -18.55 -17.92
N GLY A 391 16.84 -18.86 -16.70
CA GLY A 391 16.19 -18.50 -15.44
C GLY A 391 16.52 -17.06 -14.98
N GLY A 392 16.25 -16.77 -13.72
CA GLY A 392 16.47 -15.47 -13.09
C GLY A 392 16.96 -15.57 -11.64
N ILE A 393 17.16 -14.41 -11.03
CA ILE A 393 17.53 -14.23 -9.62
C ILE A 393 16.66 -13.14 -9.00
N SER A 394 16.27 -13.34 -7.76
CA SER A 394 15.62 -12.36 -6.90
C SER A 394 16.57 -11.98 -5.77
N VAL A 395 16.93 -10.69 -5.66
CA VAL A 395 17.76 -10.19 -4.56
C VAL A 395 16.93 -9.28 -3.67
N PHE A 396 16.70 -9.58 -2.38
CA PHE A 396 15.74 -8.82 -1.53
C PHE A 396 14.36 -8.60 -2.18
N GLY A 397 13.91 -9.50 -3.05
CA GLY A 397 12.68 -9.37 -3.84
C GLY A 397 12.82 -8.65 -5.19
N PHE A 398 14.00 -8.09 -5.52
CA PHE A 398 14.32 -7.58 -6.86
C PHE A 398 14.47 -8.73 -7.84
N ARG A 399 13.43 -9.00 -8.65
CA ARG A 399 13.48 -10.04 -9.69
C ARG A 399 14.22 -9.54 -10.93
N ILE A 400 15.18 -10.35 -11.38
CA ILE A 400 16.15 -10.06 -12.42
C ILE A 400 16.25 -11.29 -13.33
N GLY A 401 16.13 -11.10 -14.64
CA GLY A 401 16.18 -12.20 -15.60
C GLY A 401 14.92 -13.07 -15.69
N ALA A 402 15.01 -14.09 -16.55
CA ALA A 402 13.97 -14.90 -17.20
C ALA A 402 13.42 -14.34 -18.52
N SER A 403 13.57 -15.13 -19.59
CA SER A 403 12.99 -14.90 -20.92
C SER A 403 12.33 -16.20 -21.40
N GLY A 404 11.01 -16.39 -21.21
CA GLY A 404 10.37 -17.67 -21.55
C GLY A 404 8.87 -17.93 -21.26
N SER A 405 7.91 -17.12 -21.69
CA SER A 405 6.47 -17.49 -21.82
C SER A 405 5.63 -17.92 -20.58
N SER A 406 6.12 -17.88 -19.34
CA SER A 406 5.30 -18.16 -18.14
C SER A 406 4.80 -16.89 -17.42
N SER A 407 3.64 -16.97 -16.77
CA SER A 407 2.91 -15.84 -16.17
C SER A 407 3.60 -15.17 -14.96
N GLU A 408 4.74 -15.69 -14.50
CA GLU A 408 5.53 -15.12 -13.40
C GLU A 408 6.82 -14.41 -13.87
N GLU A 409 7.02 -14.35 -15.20
CA GLU A 409 8.19 -13.75 -15.83
C GLU A 409 7.99 -12.25 -16.05
N ASN A 410 8.52 -11.44 -15.14
CA ASN A 410 8.83 -10.06 -15.42
C ASN A 410 10.16 -9.76 -14.73
N GLY A 411 11.25 -9.76 -15.52
CA GLY A 411 12.48 -9.11 -15.09
C GLY A 411 12.14 -7.65 -14.81
N SER A 412 12.38 -7.21 -13.58
CA SER A 412 12.04 -5.85 -13.14
C SER A 412 13.19 -4.87 -13.29
N HIS A 413 14.39 -5.36 -13.66
CA HIS A 413 15.62 -4.61 -13.85
C HIS A 413 16.56 -5.37 -14.77
N GLU A 414 17.30 -4.64 -15.61
CA GLU A 414 18.50 -5.18 -16.27
C GLU A 414 19.63 -5.38 -15.26
N ASN A 415 20.52 -6.34 -15.54
CA ASN A 415 21.65 -6.61 -14.68
C ASN A 415 22.91 -7.01 -15.45
N THR A 416 24.05 -6.86 -14.79
CA THR A 416 25.35 -7.35 -15.28
C THR A 416 26.06 -8.12 -14.18
N TRP A 417 26.55 -9.30 -14.51
CA TRP A 417 27.46 -10.07 -13.66
C TRP A 417 28.87 -10.03 -14.24
N ASP A 418 29.81 -9.46 -13.50
CA ASP A 418 31.23 -9.53 -13.82
C ASP A 418 31.91 -10.60 -12.95
N SER A 419 32.08 -11.80 -13.53
CA SER A 419 32.74 -12.92 -12.86
C SER A 419 34.21 -12.64 -12.51
N SER A 420 34.85 -11.66 -13.16
CA SER A 420 36.27 -11.33 -12.91
C SER A 420 36.45 -10.48 -11.66
N SER A 421 35.59 -9.50 -11.42
CA SER A 421 35.57 -8.68 -10.21
C SER A 421 34.70 -9.28 -9.09
N GLY A 422 33.76 -10.17 -9.43
CA GLY A 422 32.80 -10.73 -8.49
C GLY A 422 31.66 -9.77 -8.16
N VAL A 423 31.26 -8.93 -9.10
CA VAL A 423 30.25 -7.88 -8.89
C VAL A 423 29.01 -8.15 -9.72
N LEU A 424 27.87 -8.23 -9.04
CA LEU A 424 26.54 -8.18 -9.64
C LEU A 424 26.01 -6.76 -9.54
N THR A 425 25.71 -6.14 -10.67
CA THR A 425 25.06 -4.84 -10.74
C THR A 425 23.62 -5.03 -11.22
N ILE A 426 22.68 -4.51 -10.45
CA ILE A 426 21.26 -4.39 -10.79
C ILE A 426 21.05 -2.93 -11.16
N ASN A 427 20.79 -2.68 -12.44
CA ASN A 427 20.64 -1.33 -12.97
C ASN A 427 19.34 -0.72 -12.47
N ALA A 428 19.27 0.61 -12.43
CA ALA A 428 18.01 1.29 -12.17
C ALA A 428 17.12 1.28 -13.43
N GLU A 429 15.84 0.95 -13.28
CA GLU A 429 14.86 1.16 -14.34
C GLU A 429 14.33 2.59 -14.26
N ASN A 430 14.75 3.42 -15.22
CA ASN A 430 14.30 4.81 -15.32
C ASN A 430 12.90 4.87 -15.93
N SER A 431 11.87 4.45 -15.20
CA SER A 431 10.49 4.78 -15.59
C SER A 431 10.27 6.29 -15.36
N ARG A 432 10.03 7.03 -16.44
CA ARG A 432 10.01 8.50 -16.45
C ARG A 432 8.77 9.11 -15.76
N ALA A 433 7.84 8.33 -15.22
CA ALA A 433 6.65 8.89 -14.55
C ALA A 433 6.16 8.07 -13.33
N SER A 434 7.01 7.18 -12.80
CA SER A 434 6.73 6.46 -11.55
C SER A 434 7.95 6.46 -10.63
N ALA A 435 7.68 6.49 -9.33
CA ALA A 435 8.68 6.19 -8.30
C ALA A 435 8.58 4.71 -7.91
N ASN A 436 9.61 4.18 -7.26
CA ASN A 436 9.54 2.95 -6.47
C ASN A 436 9.14 3.28 -5.03
N VAL A 437 8.54 2.31 -4.35
CA VAL A 437 8.28 2.35 -2.90
C VAL A 437 9.33 1.52 -2.19
N LEU A 438 10.01 2.13 -1.22
CA LEU A 438 10.98 1.42 -0.38
C LEU A 438 10.38 1.04 0.97
N ALA A 439 9.49 1.88 1.50
CA ALA A 439 8.77 1.60 2.73
C ALA A 439 7.46 2.36 2.83
N VAL A 440 6.54 1.82 3.63
CA VAL A 440 5.32 2.49 4.08
C VAL A 440 5.35 2.54 5.59
N MET A 441 5.11 3.70 6.18
CA MET A 441 4.95 3.84 7.62
C MET A 441 3.49 4.07 7.92
N GLY A 442 3.03 3.48 9.02
CA GLY A 442 1.68 3.66 9.49
C GLY A 442 1.59 3.63 11.00
N GLU A 443 0.40 3.98 11.48
CA GLU A 443 0.04 3.97 12.89
C GLU A 443 -0.97 2.86 13.14
N ILE A 444 -0.77 2.10 14.22
CA ILE A 444 -1.79 1.19 14.71
C ILE A 444 -3.04 2.01 14.97
N VAL A 445 -4.13 1.59 14.35
CA VAL A 445 -5.47 2.09 14.64
C VAL A 445 -5.89 1.47 15.97
N SER A 446 -5.26 1.93 17.05
CA SER A 446 -5.56 1.55 18.42
C SER A 446 -6.50 2.56 19.02
N ALA A 447 -7.37 2.05 19.87
CA ALA A 447 -8.44 2.79 20.48
C ALA A 447 -7.95 3.61 21.69
#